data_AF-F0RE70-F1
#
_entry.id   AF-F0RE70-F1
#
_cell.length_a   1.000
_cell.length_b   1.000
_cell.length_c   1.000
_cell.angle_alpha   90.00
_cell.angle_beta   90.00
_cell.angle_gamma   90.00
#
_symmetry.space_group_name_H-M   'P 1'
#
loop_
_entity.id
_entity.type
_entity.pdbx_description
1 polymer ?
#
loop_
_entity_poly.entity_id
_entity_poly.type
_entity_poly.pdbx_seq_one_letter_code
_entity_poly.pdbx_strand_id
1 'polypeptide(L)'
;MSKEKLVVLKEANIKNNCPECFHNELMVTFYQKQKFGKFIHKTTSEVSNDIKCLRCHCTIYPVNWTDDIERSFNYYQKLAIPHKTSVKFTSLFYIIMLVLIAIVGIAVYIFTQKIIEF
;
A
#
# COMPACT_ATOMS: atom_id res chain seq x y z
N MET A 1 -1.78 16.37 -2.15
CA MET A 1 -1.94 15.25 -1.20
C MET A 1 -1.42 13.98 -1.85
N SER A 2 -0.69 13.14 -1.11
CA SER A 2 -0.32 11.80 -1.58
C SER A 2 -1.58 10.94 -1.67
N LYS A 3 -1.72 10.16 -2.74
CA LYS A 3 -2.84 9.23 -2.90
C LYS A 3 -2.57 8.01 -2.02
N GLU A 4 -3.51 7.70 -1.14
CA GLU A 4 -3.48 6.45 -0.37
C GLU A 4 -4.14 5.35 -1.22
N LYS A 5 -3.49 4.19 -1.31
CA LYS A 5 -4.02 3.03 -2.03
C LYS A 5 -3.82 1.78 -1.16
N LEU A 6 -4.89 0.99 -1.06
CA LEU A 6 -4.84 -0.35 -0.48
C LEU A 6 -4.35 -1.32 -1.55
N VAL A 7 -3.20 -1.95 -1.31
CA VAL A 7 -2.63 -2.96 -2.21
C VAL A 7 -2.89 -4.33 -1.61
N VAL A 8 -3.46 -5.24 -2.40
CA VAL A 8 -3.73 -6.62 -1.98
C VAL A 8 -2.42 -7.28 -1.59
N LEU A 9 -2.35 -7.74 -0.35
CA LEU A 9 -1.24 -8.51 0.21
C LEU A 9 -1.48 -10.01 0.04
N LYS A 10 -2.70 -10.44 0.37
CA LYS A 10 -3.10 -11.85 0.32
C LYS A 10 -4.60 -11.99 0.22
N GLU A 11 -5.04 -12.99 -0.53
CA GLU A 11 -6.44 -13.40 -0.64
C GLU A 11 -6.54 -14.89 -0.33
N ALA A 12 -7.58 -15.28 0.41
CA ALA A 12 -7.83 -16.67 0.77
C ALA A 12 -9.33 -16.95 0.86
N ASN A 13 -9.74 -18.12 0.39
CA ASN A 13 -11.10 -18.61 0.57
C ASN A 13 -11.20 -19.40 1.88
N ILE A 14 -12.17 -19.06 2.72
CA ILE A 14 -12.47 -19.77 3.97
C ILE A 14 -13.83 -20.46 3.85
N LYS A 15 -13.92 -21.69 4.35
CA LYS A 15 -15.13 -22.51 4.30
C LYS A 15 -15.91 -22.40 5.62
N ASN A 16 -16.59 -21.27 5.82
CA ASN A 16 -17.43 -21.01 6.99
C ASN A 16 -18.76 -20.38 6.58
N ASN A 17 -19.76 -20.50 7.43
CA ASN A 17 -21.12 -20.05 7.13
C ASN A 17 -21.21 -18.52 7.24
N CYS A 18 -21.77 -17.87 6.22
CA CYS A 18 -22.10 -16.46 6.25
C CYS A 18 -23.24 -16.18 7.27
N PRO A 19 -23.10 -15.19 8.18
CA PRO A 19 -24.16 -14.84 9.13
C PRO A 19 -25.46 -14.36 8.48
N GLU A 20 -25.38 -13.80 7.27
CA GLU A 20 -26.52 -13.22 6.55
C GLU A 20 -27.27 -14.27 5.70
N CYS A 21 -26.53 -15.15 5.01
CA CYS A 21 -27.11 -16.06 4.00
C CYS A 21 -26.79 -17.54 4.20
N PHE A 22 -26.07 -17.89 5.29
CA PHE A 22 -25.71 -19.27 5.66
C PHE A 22 -24.98 -20.08 4.58
N HIS A 23 -24.41 -19.40 3.58
CA HIS A 23 -23.57 -20.02 2.57
C HIS A 23 -22.14 -20.18 3.07
N ASN A 24 -21.46 -21.24 2.66
CA ASN A 24 -20.20 -21.67 3.26
C ASN A 24 -18.95 -21.09 2.60
N GLU A 25 -19.11 -20.22 1.60
CA GLU A 25 -17.99 -19.67 0.84
C GLU A 25 -17.79 -18.19 1.16
N LEU A 26 -16.70 -17.92 1.87
CA LEU A 26 -16.25 -16.59 2.21
C LEU A 26 -14.83 -16.37 1.67
N MET A 27 -14.51 -15.13 1.35
CA MET A 27 -13.20 -14.69 0.89
C MET A 27 -12.66 -13.68 1.88
N VAL A 28 -11.45 -13.90 2.37
CA VAL A 28 -10.71 -12.97 3.21
C VAL A 28 -9.63 -12.31 2.36
N THR A 29 -9.61 -10.99 2.36
CA THR A 29 -8.59 -10.20 1.68
C THR A 29 -7.84 -9.34 2.69
N PHE A 30 -6.52 -9.41 2.66
CA PHE A 30 -5.64 -8.55 3.41
C PHE A 30 -5.03 -7.51 2.47
N TYR A 31 -5.06 -6.25 2.88
CA TYR A 31 -4.50 -5.13 2.15
C TYR A 31 -3.43 -4.45 2.96
N GLN A 32 -2.34 -4.07 2.31
CA GLN A 32 -1.35 -3.18 2.89
C GLN A 32 -1.53 -1.77 2.34
N LYS A 33 -1.56 -0.78 3.24
CA LYS A 33 -1.68 0.61 2.84
C LYS A 33 -0.36 1.13 2.28
N GLN A 34 -0.44 1.74 1.10
CA GLN A 34 0.67 2.40 0.45
C GLN A 34 0.29 3.83 0.09
N LYS A 35 1.23 4.77 0.29
CA LYS A 35 1.06 6.18 -0.06
C LYS A 35 1.89 6.51 -1.29
N PHE A 36 1.23 6.92 -2.35
CA PHE A 36 1.84 7.30 -3.61
C PHE A 36 1.83 8.82 -3.75
N GLY A 37 3.01 9.43 -3.76
CA GLY A 37 3.22 10.83 -4.13
C GLY A 37 3.91 10.93 -5.49
N LYS A 38 3.94 12.14 -6.07
CA LYS A 38 4.64 12.41 -7.33
C LYS A 38 6.15 12.16 -7.25
N PHE A 39 6.73 12.36 -6.06
CA PHE A 39 8.17 12.26 -5.82
C PHE A 39 8.56 11.05 -4.97
N ILE A 40 7.64 10.58 -4.12
CA ILE A 40 7.91 9.59 -3.06
C ILE A 40 6.81 8.54 -3.07
N HIS A 41 7.19 7.28 -3.05
CA HIS A 41 6.33 6.13 -2.76
C HIS A 41 6.69 5.57 -1.38
N LYS A 42 5.70 5.52 -0.48
CA LYS A 42 5.87 5.01 0.87
C LYS A 42 5.02 3.78 1.10
N THR A 43 5.66 2.68 1.48
CA THR A 43 4.98 1.47 1.97
C THR A 43 4.85 1.56 3.49
N THR A 44 3.62 1.49 4.00
CA THR A 44 3.35 1.56 5.46
C THR A 44 3.19 0.17 6.05
N SER A 45 3.31 0.04 7.38
CA SER A 45 3.03 -1.20 8.11
C SER A 45 1.55 -1.41 8.40
N GLU A 46 0.68 -0.45 8.04
CA GLU A 46 -0.76 -0.55 8.23
C GLU A 46 -1.33 -1.63 7.31
N VAL A 47 -1.91 -2.67 7.92
CA VAL A 47 -2.65 -3.74 7.25
C VAL A 47 -4.12 -3.57 7.59
N SER A 48 -4.97 -3.66 6.58
CA SER A 48 -6.43 -3.71 6.71
C SER A 48 -6.92 -5.02 6.12
N ASN A 49 -8.10 -5.45 6.54
CA ASN A 49 -8.68 -6.71 6.13
C ASN A 49 -10.15 -6.55 5.81
N ASP A 50 -10.63 -7.41 4.93
CA ASP A 50 -12.03 -7.48 4.53
C ASP A 50 -12.42 -8.97 4.40
N ILE A 51 -13.66 -9.30 4.77
CA ILE A 51 -14.24 -10.62 4.57
C ILE A 51 -15.53 -10.44 3.77
N LYS A 52 -15.62 -11.07 2.61
CA LYS A 52 -16.80 -11.03 1.76
C LYS A 52 -17.34 -12.42 1.52
N CYS A 53 -18.66 -12.56 1.57
CA CYS A 53 -19.28 -13.80 1.12
C CYS A 53 -19.37 -13.81 -0.41
N LEU A 54 -19.08 -14.96 -1.03
CA LEU A 54 -19.13 -15.11 -2.48
C LEU A 54 -20.55 -15.19 -3.05
N ARG A 55 -21.56 -15.39 -2.20
CA ARG A 55 -22.97 -15.55 -2.61
C ARG A 55 -23.80 -14.29 -2.42
N CYS A 56 -23.87 -13.72 -1.22
CA CYS A 56 -24.58 -12.45 -0.97
C CYS A 56 -23.76 -11.21 -1.36
N HIS A 57 -22.44 -11.36 -1.61
CA HIS A 57 -21.48 -10.26 -1.77
C HIS A 57 -21.44 -9.27 -0.60
N CYS A 58 -22.03 -9.66 0.53
CA CYS A 58 -22.06 -8.86 1.74
C CYS A 58 -20.70 -8.91 2.44
N THR A 59 -20.28 -7.75 2.95
CA THR A 59 -19.05 -7.58 3.72
C THR A 59 -19.33 -7.90 5.19
N ILE A 60 -18.60 -8.85 5.75
CA ILE A 60 -18.80 -9.37 7.09
C ILE A 60 -17.83 -8.67 8.04
N TYR A 61 -18.36 -7.71 8.80
CA TYR A 61 -17.59 -6.95 9.79
C TYR A 61 -17.26 -7.80 11.03
N PRO A 62 -16.16 -7.50 11.75
CA PRO A 62 -15.72 -8.25 12.93
C PRO A 62 -16.78 -8.44 14.01
N VAL A 63 -17.70 -7.49 14.17
CA VAL A 63 -18.82 -7.59 15.12
C VAL A 63 -19.79 -8.74 14.82
N ASN A 64 -19.84 -9.19 13.57
CA ASN A 64 -20.72 -10.27 13.10
C ASN A 64 -19.96 -11.60 12.91
N TRP A 65 -18.72 -11.71 13.39
CA TRP A 65 -17.95 -12.94 13.24
C TRP A 65 -18.43 -14.01 14.21
N THR A 66 -18.51 -15.24 13.72
CA THR A 66 -18.64 -16.43 14.56
C THR A 66 -17.25 -16.93 14.96
N ASP A 67 -17.19 -17.75 16.01
CA ASP A 67 -15.94 -18.34 16.50
C ASP A 67 -15.15 -19.07 15.40
N ASP A 68 -15.85 -19.73 14.47
CA ASP A 68 -15.25 -20.43 13.34
C ASP A 68 -14.62 -19.48 12.31
N ILE A 69 -15.30 -18.36 12.02
CA ILE A 69 -14.77 -17.29 11.18
C ILE A 69 -13.54 -16.69 11.83
N GLU A 70 -13.60 -16.38 13.13
CA GLU A 70 -12.49 -15.77 13.85
C GLU A 70 -11.26 -16.68 13.91
N ARG A 71 -11.45 -17.98 14.17
CA ARG A 71 -10.34 -18.96 14.12
C ARG A 71 -9.68 -19.02 12.75
N SER A 72 -10.50 -19.10 11.69
CA SER A 72 -10.01 -19.17 10.31
C SER A 72 -9.29 -17.88 9.91
N PHE A 73 -9.87 -16.73 10.28
CA PHE A 73 -9.26 -15.43 10.07
C PHE A 73 -7.90 -15.33 10.76
N ASN A 74 -7.81 -15.69 12.03
CA ASN A 74 -6.57 -15.64 12.82
C ASN A 74 -5.46 -16.49 12.20
N TYR A 75 -5.80 -17.64 11.61
CA TYR A 75 -4.83 -18.45 10.86
C TYR A 75 -4.26 -17.69 9.65
N TYR A 76 -5.12 -17.13 8.80
CA TYR A 76 -4.66 -16.41 7.61
C TYR A 76 -3.99 -15.07 7.92
N GLN A 77 -4.39 -14.40 9.00
CA GLN A 77 -3.77 -13.17 9.47
C GLN A 77 -2.29 -13.38 9.78
N LYS A 78 -1.93 -14.51 10.41
CA LYS A 78 -0.51 -14.87 10.67
C LYS A 78 0.29 -15.07 9.38
N LEU A 79 -0.37 -15.45 8.29
CA LEU A 79 0.25 -15.64 6.98
C LEU A 79 0.27 -14.35 6.14
N ALA A 80 -0.42 -13.30 6.55
CA ALA A 80 -0.50 -12.01 5.88
C ALA A 80 0.67 -11.10 6.32
N ILE A 81 1.91 -11.54 6.04
CA ILE A 81 3.13 -10.83 6.45
C ILE A 81 3.27 -9.55 5.60
N PRO A 82 3.23 -8.35 6.18
CA PRO A 82 3.32 -7.10 5.42
C PRO A 82 4.70 -6.93 4.78
N HIS A 83 4.74 -6.30 3.60
CA HIS A 83 6.02 -5.91 3.01
C HIS A 83 6.76 -4.92 3.90
N LYS A 84 8.10 -4.99 3.88
CA LYS A 84 8.96 -4.09 4.65
C LYS A 84 8.61 -2.63 4.37
N THR A 85 8.41 -1.88 5.45
CA THR A 85 8.20 -0.44 5.37
C THR A 85 9.39 0.20 4.65
N SER A 86 9.10 0.93 3.58
CA SER A 86 10.15 1.55 2.78
C SER A 86 9.65 2.87 2.21
N VAL A 87 10.60 3.78 2.00
CA VAL A 87 10.40 5.04 1.31
C VAL A 87 11.27 4.97 0.07
N LYS A 88 10.63 4.99 -1.10
CA LYS A 88 11.29 4.95 -2.41
C LYS A 88 11.06 6.27 -3.11
N PHE A 89 12.11 6.81 -3.72
CA PHE A 89 11.98 7.98 -4.58
C PHE A 89 11.58 7.55 -5.98
N THR A 90 10.72 8.34 -6.59
CA THR A 90 10.29 8.13 -7.98
C THR A 90 11.38 8.57 -8.96
N SER A 91 11.36 8.05 -10.19
CA SER A 91 12.30 8.49 -11.24
C SER A 91 12.27 10.00 -11.46
N LEU A 92 11.08 10.63 -11.37
CA LEU A 92 10.91 12.07 -11.51
C LEU A 92 11.70 12.86 -10.46
N PHE A 93 11.78 12.37 -9.22
CA PHE A 93 12.62 12.98 -8.19
C PHE A 93 14.09 12.99 -8.61
N TYR A 94 14.61 11.85 -9.10
CA TYR A 94 16.00 11.75 -9.54
C TYR A 94 16.32 12.64 -10.75
N ILE A 95 15.40 12.74 -11.72
CA ILE A 95 15.57 13.62 -12.89
C ILE A 95 15.69 15.08 -12.46
N ILE A 96 14.81 15.56 -11.58
CA ILE A 96 14.85 16.95 -11.10
C ILE A 96 16.12 17.21 -10.30
N MET A 97 16.54 16.25 -9.48
CA MET A 97 17.76 16.38 -8.69
C MET A 97 19.00 16.51 -9.60
N LEU A 98 19.07 15.71 -10.67
CA LEU A 98 20.13 15.80 -11.67
C LEU A 98 20.13 17.15 -12.40
N VAL A 99 18.96 17.62 -12.85
CA VAL A 99 18.82 18.92 -13.52
C VAL A 99 19.27 20.07 -12.60
N LEU A 100 18.89 20.03 -11.32
CA LEU A 100 19.32 21.03 -10.35
C LEU A 100 20.84 21.03 -10.15
N ILE A 101 21.47 19.84 -10.04
CA ILE A 101 22.93 19.73 -9.97
C ILE A 101 23.59 20.33 -11.22
N ALA A 102 23.06 20.04 -12.42
CA ALA A 102 23.60 20.58 -13.66
C ALA A 102 23.52 22.11 -13.71
N ILE A 103 22.38 22.70 -13.32
CA ILE A 103 22.20 24.16 -13.26
C ILE A 103 23.21 24.80 -12.31
N VAL A 104 23.37 24.25 -11.11
CA VAL A 104 24.34 24.76 -10.12
C VAL A 104 25.76 24.64 -10.66
N GLY A 105 26.11 23.51 -11.28
CA GLY A 105 27.43 23.30 -11.90
C GLY A 105 27.72 24.31 -13.01
N ILE A 106 26.75 24.59 -13.88
CA ILE A 106 26.87 25.60 -14.94
C ILE A 106 27.04 27.00 -14.33
N ALA A 107 26.25 27.36 -13.32
CA ALA A 107 26.34 28.66 -12.67
C ALA A 107 27.72 28.90 -12.03
N VAL A 108 28.25 27.90 -11.33
CA VAL A 108 29.60 27.95 -10.73
C VAL A 108 30.68 28.03 -11.81
N TYR A 109 30.55 27.29 -12.91
CA TYR A 109 31.50 27.35 -14.02
C TYR A 109 31.54 28.75 -14.66
N ILE A 110 30.39 29.32 -14.97
CA ILE A 110 30.28 30.67 -15.54
C ILE A 110 30.89 31.73 -14.60
N PHE A 111 30.65 31.60 -13.30
CA PHE A 111 31.20 32.50 -12.28
C PHE A 111 32.73 32.40 -12.17
N THR A 112 33.29 31.18 -12.17
CA THR A 112 34.75 30.98 -12.09
C THR A 112 35.50 31.42 -13.35
N GLN A 113 34.87 31.28 -14.52
CA GLN A 113 35.42 31.78 -15.79
C GLN A 113 35.28 33.29 -15.96
N LYS A 114 34.70 34.01 -14.98
CA LYS A 114 34.40 35.46 -15.05
C LYS A 114 33.65 35.87 -16.32
N ILE A 115 32.83 34.96 -16.86
CA ILE A 115 32.01 35.24 -18.05
C ILE A 115 30.91 36.25 -17.70
N ILE A 116 30.55 36.34 -16.42
CA ILE A 116 29.66 37.36 -15.86
C ILE A 116 30.47 38.11 -14.79
N GLU A 117 30.79 39.37 -15.05
CA GLU A 117 31.25 40.31 -14.02
C GLU A 117 30.02 40.95 -13.37
N PHE A 118 30.00 40.99 -12.04
CA PHE A 118 29.03 41.74 -11.25
C PHE A 118 29.75 42.90 -10.57
#